data_AF-A0A1H7PKG1-F1
#
_entry.id   AF-A0A1H7PKG1-F1
#
_cell.length_a   1.000
_cell.length_b   1.000
_cell.length_c   1.000
_cell.angle_alpha   90.00
_cell.angle_beta   90.00
_cell.angle_gamma   90.00
#
_symmetry.space_group_name_H-M   'P 1'
#
loop_
_entity.id
_entity.type
_entity.pdbx_description
1 polymer ?
#
loop_
_entity_poly.entity_id
_entity_poly.type
_entity_poly.pdbx_seq_one_letter_code
_entity_poly.pdbx_strand_id
1 'polypeptide(L)'
;MSISSRLILLSVLLPAAACSKRTTGSNSTKTDTDTVTTKVVTPPDPETEKSIGFFLNEWAPKSFTAGAYTETGIPAAASVNVTLDASTVVTKISPALFGNNSNPYMSQMVNQPTLLNHITKLHPGIIRFPGGNISSVYFWDRAPGNPPPDAPANLLNADGVSSDAGYWYGGNTVDWTLSLSSYYSMLAQTGNQGIITVNYSYARYGTSNDPVAAAAHLAAEWVRYDNGRTKYWEVGNESNGTWQAGYRIDLSQNKDGQPQLITGELYGRHFKVFADSMHKAAAATGKTIFVGAQLLEKPAATWQTQTDQTWNTGVLTQAGNAADFFIVHSYYTPYETNSSPAEILASAHSVTAEMMQHVTAAVTNAGVPMKPLALTEWNIFATGSQQMVSQVSGIHAVMVLGELLKNKFGMASRWDLANSWNNGNDHGLFSQGEGASGEAKWAPRPAFYYLYFFQHCLGDRFINSTVSGSADVESYASTFSSGEVAVTLVNKSAAAQDIQLSFKNFIAGSRYYWYELAGGAGNFSRKVLVNGQGPAGEIGGPENYAALKPYSAAAANGVRVKVPAMGVVCMVIDKR
;
A
#
# COMPACT_ATOMS: atom_id res chain seq x y z
N MET A 1 -65.54 -29.47 -30.13
CA MET A 1 -64.96 -29.78 -28.80
C MET A 1 -63.96 -28.68 -28.47
N SER A 2 -64.45 -27.50 -28.09
CA SER A 2 -64.79 -27.04 -26.74
C SER A 2 -63.57 -26.78 -25.87
N ILE A 3 -63.29 -25.47 -25.76
CA ILE A 3 -62.35 -24.76 -24.91
C ILE A 3 -62.98 -24.63 -23.51
N SER A 4 -62.17 -24.68 -22.44
CA SER A 4 -62.59 -24.12 -21.15
C SER A 4 -61.44 -23.51 -20.37
N SER A 5 -61.68 -22.25 -20.04
CA SER A 5 -60.89 -21.27 -19.32
C SER A 5 -60.76 -21.59 -17.83
N ARG A 6 -59.70 -21.05 -17.19
CA ARG A 6 -59.69 -20.81 -15.73
C ARG A 6 -59.56 -19.31 -15.46
N LEU A 7 -60.52 -18.85 -14.66
CA LEU A 7 -60.79 -17.48 -14.24
C LEU A 7 -59.80 -17.05 -13.14
N ILE A 8 -59.37 -15.80 -13.21
CA ILE A 8 -58.61 -15.06 -12.19
C ILE A 8 -59.60 -14.40 -11.23
N LEU A 9 -59.39 -14.55 -9.92
CA LEU A 9 -60.14 -13.82 -8.89
C LEU A 9 -59.23 -12.75 -8.26
N LEU A 10 -59.60 -11.50 -8.43
CA LEU A 10 -58.94 -10.29 -7.92
C LEU A 10 -59.50 -9.97 -6.52
N SER A 11 -58.64 -9.83 -5.51
CA SER A 11 -59.05 -9.41 -4.15
C SER A 11 -58.68 -7.95 -3.92
N VAL A 12 -59.71 -7.13 -3.74
CA VAL A 12 -59.64 -5.71 -3.36
C VAL A 12 -59.56 -5.61 -1.83
N LEU A 13 -58.62 -4.83 -1.30
CA LEU A 13 -58.64 -4.38 0.10
C LEU A 13 -58.57 -2.85 0.14
N LEU A 14 -59.62 -2.26 0.72
CA LEU A 14 -59.80 -0.83 0.99
C LEU A 14 -59.07 -0.39 2.27
N PRO A 15 -58.66 0.89 2.38
CA PRO A 15 -57.89 1.41 3.51
C PRO A 15 -58.77 1.99 4.62
N ALA A 16 -58.33 1.86 5.87
CA ALA A 16 -58.89 2.58 7.02
C ALA A 16 -58.21 3.94 7.16
N ALA A 17 -58.99 5.02 7.10
CA ALA A 17 -58.57 6.37 7.39
C ALA A 17 -58.96 6.74 8.84
N ALA A 18 -58.00 7.29 9.60
CA ALA A 18 -58.28 8.09 10.79
C ALA A 18 -57.41 9.36 10.74
N CYS A 19 -58.09 10.50 10.69
CA CYS A 19 -57.54 11.84 10.57
C CYS A 19 -56.78 12.30 11.82
N SER A 20 -55.62 12.93 11.63
CA SER A 20 -55.22 14.08 12.45
C SER A 20 -54.44 15.09 11.59
N LYS A 21 -54.52 16.35 11.99
CA LYS A 21 -54.41 17.58 11.18
C LYS A 21 -53.09 17.77 10.44
N ARG A 22 -53.17 18.20 9.17
CA ARG A 22 -52.08 18.82 8.42
C ARG A 22 -51.65 20.13 9.09
N THR A 23 -50.40 20.20 9.47
CA THR A 23 -49.62 21.45 9.49
C THR A 23 -48.54 21.30 8.42
N THR A 24 -48.57 22.18 7.42
CA THR A 24 -47.58 22.28 6.36
C THR A 24 -46.29 22.86 6.93
N GLY A 25 -45.42 21.99 7.43
CA GLY A 25 -44.03 22.32 7.74
C GLY A 25 -43.16 22.03 6.52
N SER A 26 -42.61 23.09 5.93
CA SER A 26 -41.49 23.02 5.01
C SER A 26 -40.35 22.22 5.65
N ASN A 27 -40.08 21.01 5.15
CA ASN A 27 -38.85 20.31 5.46
C ASN A 27 -37.75 20.91 4.59
N SER A 28 -37.17 22.01 5.07
CA SER A 28 -35.82 22.36 4.68
C SER A 28 -34.88 21.30 5.24
N THR A 29 -34.17 20.62 4.36
CA THR A 29 -32.97 19.85 4.67
C THR A 29 -31.98 20.80 5.34
N LYS A 30 -31.92 20.78 6.68
CA LYS A 30 -30.85 21.40 7.43
C LYS A 30 -29.56 20.65 7.11
N THR A 31 -28.73 21.25 6.27
CA THR A 31 -27.29 21.02 6.25
C THR A 31 -26.74 21.34 7.64
N ASP A 32 -26.34 20.31 8.37
CA ASP A 32 -25.74 20.43 9.70
C ASP A 32 -24.27 20.89 9.54
N THR A 33 -24.10 22.15 9.15
CA THR A 33 -22.81 22.86 9.18
C THR A 33 -22.64 23.44 10.57
N ASP A 34 -22.00 22.70 11.47
CA ASP A 34 -21.64 23.25 12.78
C ASP A 34 -20.32 24.04 12.66
N THR A 35 -20.41 25.23 12.09
CA THR A 35 -19.35 26.25 12.14
C THR A 35 -19.43 27.10 13.42
N VAL A 36 -20.21 26.67 14.43
CA VAL A 36 -20.62 27.49 15.59
C VAL A 36 -20.24 26.86 16.94
N THR A 37 -19.45 25.79 16.97
CA THR A 37 -18.88 25.30 18.24
C THR A 37 -17.85 26.29 18.76
N THR A 38 -18.21 27.07 19.79
CA THR A 38 -17.28 27.96 20.51
C THR A 38 -16.24 27.20 21.34
N LYS A 39 -16.43 25.90 21.51
CA LYS A 39 -15.52 25.00 22.23
C LYS A 39 -15.15 23.80 21.36
N VAL A 40 -13.88 23.72 20.99
CA VAL A 40 -13.29 22.52 20.38
C VAL A 40 -13.03 21.49 21.48
N VAL A 41 -13.46 20.26 21.26
CA VAL A 41 -13.23 19.12 22.17
C VAL A 41 -12.18 18.22 21.54
N THR A 42 -11.16 17.81 22.29
CA THR A 42 -10.23 16.78 21.80
C THR A 42 -10.95 15.42 21.86
N PRO A 43 -11.22 14.77 20.72
CA PRO A 43 -11.83 13.44 20.75
C PRO A 43 -10.84 12.43 21.33
N PRO A 44 -11.32 11.39 22.04
CA PRO A 44 -10.47 10.28 22.44
C PRO A 44 -10.00 9.50 21.20
N ASP A 45 -8.82 8.90 21.29
CA ASP A 45 -8.37 7.95 20.28
C ASP A 45 -9.18 6.65 20.37
N PRO A 46 -9.54 6.02 19.23
CA PRO A 46 -10.19 4.71 19.25
C PRO A 46 -9.25 3.62 19.75
N GLU A 47 -9.81 2.47 20.12
CA GLU A 47 -9.01 1.26 20.32
C GLU A 47 -8.24 0.92 19.04
N THR A 48 -7.04 0.38 19.18
CA THR A 48 -6.24 -0.06 18.04
C THR A 48 -6.91 -1.25 17.37
N GLU A 49 -7.27 -1.08 16.09
CA GLU A 49 -7.88 -2.15 15.31
C GLU A 49 -6.95 -3.37 15.22
N LYS A 50 -7.51 -4.58 15.28
CA LYS A 50 -6.71 -5.81 15.22
C LYS A 50 -5.93 -5.94 13.91
N SER A 51 -6.50 -5.44 12.80
CA SER A 51 -5.85 -5.39 11.49
C SER A 51 -4.67 -4.39 11.42
N ILE A 52 -4.53 -3.50 12.41
CA ILE A 52 -3.36 -2.65 12.58
C ILE A 52 -2.39 -3.27 13.60
N GLY A 53 -2.91 -3.57 14.79
CA GLY A 53 -2.18 -4.17 15.92
C GLY A 53 -0.79 -3.57 16.15
N PHE A 54 0.23 -4.44 16.22
CA PHE A 54 1.58 -4.04 16.63
C PHE A 54 2.30 -3.11 15.64
N PHE A 55 1.81 -2.95 14.40
CA PHE A 55 2.37 -1.95 13.48
C PHE A 55 2.18 -0.52 14.00
N LEU A 56 1.26 -0.32 14.96
CA LEU A 56 1.07 0.96 15.64
C LEU A 56 2.00 1.17 16.85
N ASN A 57 2.80 0.17 17.26
CA ASN A 57 3.60 0.26 18.49
C ASN A 57 4.62 1.41 18.47
N GLU A 58 5.06 1.82 17.27
CA GLU A 58 6.00 2.93 17.09
C GLU A 58 5.31 4.24 16.71
N TRP A 59 3.99 4.30 16.81
CA TRP A 59 3.25 5.52 16.59
C TRP A 59 3.76 6.61 17.52
N ALA A 60 4.00 7.80 16.95
CA ALA A 60 4.36 8.99 17.69
C ALA A 60 3.45 10.14 17.26
N PRO A 61 3.08 11.04 18.21
CA PRO A 61 2.33 12.23 17.87
C PRO A 61 3.11 13.08 16.87
N LYS A 62 2.46 13.54 15.80
CA LYS A 62 3.04 14.51 14.87
C LYS A 62 2.57 15.91 15.23
N SER A 63 3.46 16.87 15.05
CA SER A 63 3.14 18.29 15.19
C SER A 63 3.36 19.01 13.87
N PHE A 64 2.50 19.96 13.56
CA PHE A 64 2.69 20.88 12.46
C PHE A 64 3.30 22.19 12.97
N THR A 65 4.18 22.78 12.18
CA THR A 65 4.70 24.12 12.41
C THR A 65 4.80 24.81 11.06
N ALA A 66 4.09 25.93 10.91
CA ALA A 66 4.10 26.69 9.68
C ALA A 66 5.52 27.22 9.36
N GLY A 67 5.98 26.95 8.14
CA GLY A 67 7.23 27.49 7.62
C GLY A 67 7.01 28.74 6.76
N ALA A 68 8.05 29.12 6.01
CA ALA A 68 7.92 30.14 4.98
C ALA A 68 6.95 29.70 3.89
N TYR A 69 6.10 30.60 3.42
CA TYR A 69 5.06 30.33 2.44
C TYR A 69 5.10 31.31 1.27
N THR A 70 4.32 31.01 0.24
CA THR A 70 4.04 31.91 -0.89
C THR A 70 2.57 32.32 -0.83
N GLU A 71 2.28 33.62 -0.69
CA GLU A 71 0.88 34.11 -0.73
C GLU A 71 0.28 33.80 -2.11
N THR A 72 -0.92 33.24 -2.16
CA THR A 72 -1.56 32.82 -3.42
C THR A 72 -3.06 33.11 -3.37
N GLY A 73 -3.61 33.50 -4.52
CA GLY A 73 -5.04 33.77 -4.67
C GLY A 73 -5.88 32.50 -4.48
N ILE A 74 -7.10 32.68 -3.97
CA ILE A 74 -8.07 31.61 -3.72
C ILE A 74 -9.31 31.80 -4.60
N PRO A 75 -10.08 30.75 -4.91
CA PRO A 75 -11.34 30.90 -5.62
C PRO A 75 -12.29 31.87 -4.90
N ALA A 76 -12.96 32.73 -5.66
CA ALA A 76 -13.95 33.67 -5.12
C ALA A 76 -15.20 32.94 -4.62
N ALA A 77 -15.57 31.83 -5.26
CA ALA A 77 -16.65 30.93 -4.91
C ALA A 77 -16.21 29.49 -5.17
N ALA A 78 -16.97 28.54 -4.63
CA ALA A 78 -16.77 27.10 -4.83
C ALA A 78 -18.12 26.42 -4.95
N SER A 79 -18.24 25.46 -5.88
CA SER A 79 -19.44 24.64 -6.08
C SER A 79 -19.36 23.29 -5.37
N VAL A 80 -18.14 22.88 -4.98
CA VAL A 80 -17.88 21.65 -4.22
C VAL A 80 -17.57 22.02 -2.77
N ASN A 81 -18.20 21.31 -1.84
CA ASN A 81 -17.93 21.47 -0.41
C ASN A 81 -17.42 20.15 0.18
N VAL A 82 -16.30 20.24 0.91
CA VAL A 82 -15.71 19.12 1.66
C VAL A 82 -15.78 19.44 3.15
N THR A 83 -16.50 18.62 3.89
CA THR A 83 -16.63 18.75 5.35
C THR A 83 -15.63 17.84 6.05
N LEU A 84 -14.77 18.39 6.89
CA LEU A 84 -13.80 17.65 7.69
C LEU A 84 -14.35 17.49 9.11
N ASP A 85 -14.46 16.25 9.58
CA ASP A 85 -15.07 15.95 10.86
C ASP A 85 -14.02 15.54 11.90
N ALA A 86 -13.54 16.52 12.65
CA ALA A 86 -12.58 16.31 13.74
C ALA A 86 -13.25 15.91 15.06
N SER A 87 -14.55 15.59 15.06
CA SER A 87 -15.25 15.10 16.26
C SER A 87 -14.96 13.63 16.57
N THR A 88 -14.44 12.88 15.59
CA THR A 88 -14.15 11.45 15.72
C THR A 88 -12.84 11.12 15.03
N VAL A 89 -11.96 10.42 15.73
CA VAL A 89 -10.76 9.79 15.14
C VAL A 89 -11.15 8.41 14.64
N VAL A 90 -10.95 8.14 13.35
CA VAL A 90 -11.23 6.82 12.73
C VAL A 90 -10.16 5.81 13.14
N THR A 91 -8.89 6.23 13.08
CA THR A 91 -7.74 5.44 13.52
C THR A 91 -6.52 6.35 13.72
N LYS A 92 -5.60 5.92 14.57
CA LYS A 92 -4.21 6.40 14.50
C LYS A 92 -3.54 5.87 13.24
N ILE A 93 -2.65 6.68 12.68
CA ILE A 93 -1.98 6.38 11.41
C ILE A 93 -0.72 5.56 11.70
N SER A 94 -0.69 4.30 11.26
CA SER A 94 0.48 3.45 11.41
C SER A 94 1.70 4.06 10.68
N PRO A 95 2.88 4.17 11.34
CA PRO A 95 4.10 4.62 10.66
C PRO A 95 4.60 3.61 9.60
N ALA A 96 4.11 2.36 9.63
CA ALA A 96 4.50 1.32 8.68
C ALA A 96 3.69 1.32 7.36
N LEU A 97 2.73 2.25 7.18
CA LEU A 97 1.83 2.23 6.02
C LEU A 97 2.47 2.73 4.72
N PHE A 98 3.62 3.39 4.79
CA PHE A 98 4.20 4.16 3.68
C PHE A 98 5.39 3.48 3.01
N GLY A 99 5.56 2.18 3.24
CA GLY A 99 6.74 1.43 2.84
C GLY A 99 6.94 1.32 1.33
N ASN A 100 8.13 0.87 0.96
CA ASN A 100 8.49 0.52 -0.41
C ASN A 100 9.16 -0.86 -0.47
N ASN A 101 9.08 -1.53 -1.62
CA ASN A 101 9.88 -2.71 -1.90
C ASN A 101 11.25 -2.33 -2.46
N SER A 102 12.27 -3.07 -2.05
CA SER A 102 13.59 -3.07 -2.70
C SER A 102 13.82 -4.44 -3.34
N ASN A 103 13.89 -4.46 -4.67
CA ASN A 103 14.37 -5.66 -5.35
C ASN A 103 15.91 -5.68 -5.35
N PRO A 104 16.54 -6.87 -5.38
CA PRO A 104 18.00 -6.95 -5.41
C PRO A 104 18.66 -6.57 -6.75
N TYR A 105 17.94 -6.34 -7.85
CA TYR A 105 18.50 -6.07 -9.20
C TYR A 105 18.54 -4.57 -9.52
N MET A 106 19.03 -3.76 -8.58
CA MET A 106 19.15 -2.32 -8.77
C MET A 106 20.61 -1.86 -8.75
N SER A 107 21.18 -1.84 -7.54
CA SER A 107 22.55 -1.45 -7.26
C SER A 107 22.86 -1.76 -5.80
N GLN A 108 24.09 -1.50 -5.36
CA GLN A 108 24.45 -1.57 -3.94
C GLN A 108 23.75 -0.47 -3.12
N MET A 109 23.10 0.53 -3.72
CA MET A 109 22.39 1.66 -3.09
C MET A 109 23.27 2.59 -2.22
N VAL A 110 24.12 2.04 -1.35
CA VAL A 110 25.03 2.78 -0.46
C VAL A 110 26.05 3.64 -1.19
N ASN A 111 26.31 3.34 -2.46
CA ASN A 111 27.18 4.11 -3.35
C ASN A 111 26.39 5.04 -4.30
N GLN A 112 25.08 5.20 -4.09
CA GLN A 112 24.18 5.99 -4.94
C GLN A 112 23.64 7.20 -4.15
N PRO A 113 24.40 8.31 -4.01
CA PRO A 113 24.04 9.42 -3.12
C PRO A 113 22.72 10.09 -3.49
N THR A 114 22.39 10.21 -4.78
CA THR A 114 21.11 10.74 -5.26
C THR A 114 19.94 9.88 -4.79
N LEU A 115 20.04 8.56 -4.97
CA LEU A 115 19.03 7.62 -4.52
C LEU A 115 18.87 7.65 -2.99
N LEU A 116 19.98 7.60 -2.25
CA LEU A 116 19.96 7.69 -0.78
C LEU A 116 19.28 8.98 -0.31
N ASN A 117 19.60 10.12 -0.91
CA ASN A 117 18.96 11.38 -0.56
C ASN A 117 17.44 11.31 -0.81
N HIS A 118 16.99 10.78 -1.94
CA HIS A 118 15.55 10.65 -2.20
C HIS A 118 14.85 9.69 -1.22
N ILE A 119 15.47 8.55 -0.88
CA ILE A 119 14.94 7.61 0.11
C ILE A 119 14.86 8.27 1.49
N THR A 120 15.90 9.01 1.91
CA THR A 120 15.91 9.75 3.17
C THR A 120 14.84 10.85 3.20
N LYS A 121 14.58 11.53 2.08
CA LYS A 121 13.57 12.59 2.02
C LYS A 121 12.15 12.06 1.99
N LEU A 122 11.90 10.96 1.27
CA LEU A 122 10.59 10.30 1.28
C LEU A 122 10.33 9.60 2.61
N HIS A 123 11.36 8.98 3.17
CA HIS A 123 11.35 8.20 4.42
C HIS A 123 10.16 7.21 4.50
N PRO A 124 10.14 6.16 3.67
CA PRO A 124 9.05 5.17 3.63
C PRO A 124 8.74 4.50 4.98
N GLY A 125 9.66 4.55 5.95
CA GLY A 125 9.57 3.90 7.24
C GLY A 125 9.92 2.41 7.18
N ILE A 126 9.40 1.71 6.17
CA ILE A 126 9.68 0.30 5.89
C ILE A 126 10.22 0.12 4.47
N ILE A 127 11.32 -0.64 4.33
CA ILE A 127 11.81 -1.11 3.05
C ILE A 127 11.82 -2.64 3.03
N ARG A 128 10.94 -3.25 2.21
CA ARG A 128 10.82 -4.71 2.07
C ARG A 128 11.97 -5.29 1.25
N PHE A 129 12.55 -6.39 1.72
CA PHE A 129 13.72 -7.02 1.11
C PHE A 129 13.83 -8.53 1.42
N PRO A 130 14.37 -9.35 0.51
CA PRO A 130 14.41 -9.12 -0.92
C PRO A 130 12.98 -9.06 -1.46
N GLY A 131 12.69 -8.09 -2.32
CA GLY A 131 11.38 -7.99 -2.95
C GLY A 131 11.10 -9.12 -3.95
N GLY A 132 9.82 -9.46 -4.13
CA GLY A 132 9.28 -10.23 -5.24
C GLY A 132 9.81 -11.66 -5.35
N ASN A 133 9.74 -12.21 -6.56
CA ASN A 133 10.07 -13.62 -6.86
C ASN A 133 11.50 -14.01 -6.48
N ILE A 134 12.43 -13.04 -6.39
CA ILE A 134 13.83 -13.33 -6.04
C ILE A 134 13.94 -13.86 -4.61
N SER A 135 13.05 -13.47 -3.71
CA SER A 135 13.01 -14.03 -2.34
C SER A 135 12.88 -15.56 -2.35
N SER A 136 12.21 -16.13 -3.34
CA SER A 136 12.02 -17.58 -3.53
C SER A 136 13.30 -18.31 -3.94
N VAL A 137 14.38 -17.60 -4.27
CA VAL A 137 15.69 -18.18 -4.66
C VAL A 137 16.88 -17.43 -4.04
N TYR A 138 16.62 -16.61 -3.01
CA TYR A 138 17.64 -15.80 -2.34
C TYR A 138 18.29 -16.55 -1.19
N PHE A 139 19.61 -16.67 -1.21
CA PHE A 139 20.42 -17.21 -0.13
C PHE A 139 21.24 -16.08 0.52
N TRP A 140 20.79 -15.63 1.69
CA TRP A 140 21.29 -14.44 2.37
C TRP A 140 22.75 -14.55 2.84
N ASP A 141 23.19 -15.77 3.17
CA ASP A 141 24.49 -16.10 3.77
C ASP A 141 25.54 -16.57 2.74
N ARG A 142 25.20 -16.56 1.45
CA ARG A 142 26.03 -17.16 0.40
C ARG A 142 26.71 -16.13 -0.49
N ALA A 143 27.91 -16.50 -0.93
CA ALA A 143 28.63 -15.80 -2.00
C ALA A 143 28.13 -16.29 -3.38
N PRO A 144 28.24 -15.47 -4.44
CA PRO A 144 27.86 -15.85 -5.79
C PRO A 144 28.40 -17.21 -6.22
N GLY A 145 27.54 -18.05 -6.81
CA GLY A 145 27.89 -19.38 -7.31
C GLY A 145 28.10 -20.45 -6.25
N ASN A 146 27.79 -20.17 -4.97
CA ASN A 146 27.94 -21.12 -3.87
C ASN A 146 26.60 -21.39 -3.16
N PRO A 147 25.61 -22.01 -3.83
CA PRO A 147 24.34 -22.35 -3.19
C PRO A 147 24.55 -23.44 -2.13
N PRO A 148 23.60 -23.65 -1.20
CA PRO A 148 23.62 -24.80 -0.30
C PRO A 148 23.79 -26.13 -1.07
N PRO A 149 24.53 -27.13 -0.55
CA PRO A 149 24.81 -28.38 -1.28
C PRO A 149 23.58 -29.20 -1.69
N ASP A 150 22.46 -29.01 -0.99
CA ASP A 150 21.18 -29.67 -1.24
C ASP A 150 20.20 -28.78 -2.00
N ALA A 151 20.61 -27.60 -2.46
CA ALA A 151 19.86 -26.80 -3.42
C ALA A 151 20.18 -27.30 -4.85
N PRO A 152 19.18 -27.79 -5.62
CA PRO A 152 19.42 -28.36 -6.95
C PRO A 152 19.84 -27.28 -7.94
N ALA A 153 20.66 -27.63 -8.94
CA ALA A 153 21.09 -26.67 -9.97
C ALA A 153 19.95 -26.17 -10.86
N ASN A 154 18.93 -27.00 -11.05
CA ASN A 154 17.75 -26.67 -11.86
C ASN A 154 16.47 -26.76 -11.03
N LEU A 155 15.48 -25.95 -11.38
CA LEU A 155 14.14 -25.95 -10.79
C LEU A 155 13.10 -26.21 -11.87
N LEU A 156 11.96 -26.78 -11.45
CA LEU A 156 10.81 -27.00 -12.33
C LEU A 156 9.88 -25.79 -12.28
N ASN A 157 9.44 -25.32 -13.45
CA ASN A 157 8.31 -24.40 -13.55
C ASN A 157 6.97 -25.16 -13.35
N ALA A 158 5.84 -24.44 -13.39
CA ALA A 158 4.52 -25.04 -13.21
C ALA A 158 4.15 -26.13 -14.22
N ASP A 159 4.73 -26.12 -15.41
CA ASP A 159 4.52 -27.14 -16.46
C ASP A 159 5.46 -28.35 -16.30
N GLY A 160 6.39 -28.30 -15.36
CA GLY A 160 7.41 -29.35 -15.16
C GLY A 160 8.62 -29.20 -16.08
N VAL A 161 8.79 -28.06 -16.73
CA VAL A 161 9.99 -27.75 -17.51
C VAL A 161 11.11 -27.36 -16.56
N SER A 162 12.25 -28.02 -16.71
CA SER A 162 13.47 -27.76 -15.94
C SER A 162 14.24 -26.59 -16.54
N SER A 163 14.68 -25.65 -15.71
CA SER A 163 15.58 -24.55 -16.06
C SER A 163 16.58 -24.28 -14.95
N ASP A 164 17.65 -23.54 -15.24
CA ASP A 164 18.60 -23.06 -14.22
C ASP A 164 17.85 -22.38 -13.07
N ALA A 165 18.26 -22.65 -11.83
CA ALA A 165 17.58 -22.16 -10.64
C ALA A 165 17.66 -20.64 -10.49
N GLY A 166 18.65 -19.97 -11.09
CA GLY A 166 18.80 -18.53 -11.04
C GLY A 166 19.01 -17.98 -9.62
N TYR A 167 19.69 -18.76 -8.75
CA TYR A 167 19.87 -18.39 -7.34
C TYR A 167 20.50 -17.00 -7.17
N TRP A 168 20.04 -16.30 -6.13
CA TRP A 168 20.51 -14.97 -5.76
C TRP A 168 21.23 -14.99 -4.42
N TYR A 169 22.22 -14.13 -4.25
CA TYR A 169 23.21 -14.28 -3.18
C TYR A 169 23.36 -12.99 -2.39
N GLY A 170 23.19 -13.06 -1.06
CA GLY A 170 23.32 -11.90 -0.18
C GLY A 170 24.75 -11.39 -0.02
N GLY A 171 25.75 -12.23 -0.26
CA GLY A 171 27.16 -11.86 -0.31
C GLY A 171 27.61 -11.23 -1.64
N ASN A 172 26.70 -10.95 -2.58
CA ASN A 172 27.08 -10.39 -3.87
C ASN A 172 27.28 -8.86 -3.83
N THR A 173 28.52 -8.41 -3.95
CA THR A 173 28.90 -7.00 -3.84
C THR A 173 29.07 -6.28 -5.19
N VAL A 174 28.72 -6.92 -6.31
CA VAL A 174 28.82 -6.26 -7.63
C VAL A 174 27.79 -5.13 -7.79
N ASP A 175 28.11 -4.15 -8.63
CA ASP A 175 27.42 -2.85 -8.66
C ASP A 175 25.97 -2.88 -9.14
N TRP A 176 25.55 -3.91 -9.88
CA TRP A 176 24.19 -4.04 -10.44
C TRP A 176 23.21 -4.77 -9.52
N THR A 177 23.68 -5.31 -8.39
CA THR A 177 22.83 -5.98 -7.40
C THR A 177 22.99 -5.39 -6.00
N LEU A 178 22.19 -5.85 -5.04
CA LEU A 178 22.20 -5.41 -3.65
C LEU A 178 22.68 -6.54 -2.73
N SER A 179 23.82 -6.32 -2.07
CA SER A 179 24.27 -7.20 -0.97
C SER A 179 23.43 -6.96 0.29
N LEU A 180 23.36 -7.97 1.16
CA LEU A 180 22.71 -7.86 2.46
C LEU A 180 23.36 -6.78 3.34
N SER A 181 24.70 -6.69 3.32
CA SER A 181 25.43 -5.66 4.06
C SER A 181 25.07 -4.25 3.60
N SER A 182 24.95 -4.05 2.28
CA SER A 182 24.56 -2.77 1.72
C SER A 182 23.10 -2.43 2.02
N TYR A 183 22.19 -3.41 2.01
CA TYR A 183 20.81 -3.21 2.42
C TYR A 183 20.72 -2.70 3.87
N TYR A 184 21.38 -3.36 4.82
CA TYR A 184 21.38 -2.91 6.22
C TYR A 184 22.04 -1.54 6.41
N SER A 185 23.12 -1.26 5.68
CA SER A 185 23.77 0.06 5.71
C SER A 185 22.86 1.15 5.14
N MET A 186 22.13 0.88 4.07
CA MET A 186 21.13 1.80 3.51
C MET A 186 20.00 2.08 4.50
N LEU A 187 19.46 1.06 5.18
CA LEU A 187 18.45 1.26 6.24
C LEU A 187 18.98 2.22 7.32
N ALA A 188 20.18 1.98 7.82
CA ALA A 188 20.81 2.81 8.84
C ALA A 188 21.07 4.26 8.37
N GLN A 189 21.52 4.45 7.13
CA GLN A 189 21.81 5.78 6.58
C GLN A 189 20.55 6.60 6.31
N THR A 190 19.42 5.94 6.03
CA THR A 190 18.18 6.59 5.62
C THR A 190 17.14 6.71 6.75
N GLY A 191 17.39 6.06 7.89
CA GLY A 191 16.47 6.04 9.04
C GLY A 191 15.29 5.07 8.88
N ASN A 192 15.32 4.22 7.85
CA ASN A 192 14.25 3.24 7.60
C ASN A 192 14.49 1.93 8.34
N GLN A 193 13.42 1.16 8.54
CA GLN A 193 13.45 -0.21 9.03
C GLN A 193 13.22 -1.22 7.90
N GLY A 194 13.62 -2.46 8.14
CA GLY A 194 13.38 -3.56 7.19
C GLY A 194 12.13 -4.36 7.50
N ILE A 195 11.56 -4.97 6.46
CA ILE A 195 10.75 -6.19 6.56
C ILE A 195 11.41 -7.24 5.66
N ILE A 196 11.74 -8.41 6.22
CA ILE A 196 12.55 -9.40 5.52
C ILE A 196 11.73 -10.59 5.04
N THR A 197 11.82 -10.92 3.75
CA THR A 197 11.20 -12.11 3.15
C THR A 197 12.20 -13.26 3.09
N VAL A 198 11.97 -14.33 3.87
CA VAL A 198 12.84 -15.51 3.85
C VAL A 198 12.49 -16.45 2.72
N ASN A 199 13.49 -17.17 2.20
CA ASN A 199 13.34 -18.14 1.12
C ASN A 199 12.59 -19.41 1.58
N TYR A 200 11.26 -19.32 1.56
CA TYR A 200 10.38 -20.45 1.84
C TYR A 200 10.48 -21.54 0.77
N SER A 201 10.66 -21.18 -0.49
CA SER A 201 10.67 -22.14 -1.61
C SER A 201 11.78 -23.18 -1.49
N TYR A 202 12.87 -22.88 -0.79
CA TYR A 202 13.91 -23.86 -0.44
C TYR A 202 13.37 -25.06 0.37
N ALA A 203 12.32 -24.87 1.18
CA ALA A 203 11.62 -25.96 1.86
C ALA A 203 10.91 -26.92 0.88
N ARG A 204 10.63 -26.46 -0.34
CA ARG A 204 10.02 -27.26 -1.40
C ARG A 204 11.08 -27.91 -2.26
N TYR A 205 11.97 -27.11 -2.85
CA TYR A 205 12.91 -27.60 -3.86
C TYR A 205 14.19 -28.23 -3.27
N GLY A 206 14.46 -28.08 -1.98
CA GLY A 206 15.62 -28.69 -1.32
C GLY A 206 15.63 -30.21 -1.41
N THR A 207 16.83 -30.80 -1.49
CA THR A 207 17.05 -32.24 -1.72
C THR A 207 17.64 -32.98 -0.52
N SER A 208 17.70 -32.32 0.65
CA SER A 208 18.05 -32.95 1.92
C SER A 208 16.95 -33.91 2.38
N ASN A 209 17.22 -34.68 3.43
CA ASN A 209 16.23 -35.61 3.99
C ASN A 209 15.05 -34.90 4.66
N ASP A 210 15.23 -33.63 5.06
CA ASP A 210 14.20 -32.77 5.64
C ASP A 210 14.44 -31.32 5.15
N PRO A 211 14.01 -31.00 3.91
CA PRO A 211 14.21 -29.68 3.32
C PRO A 211 13.44 -28.59 4.08
N VAL A 212 12.33 -28.92 4.73
CA VAL A 212 11.56 -27.97 5.55
C VAL A 212 12.39 -27.53 6.76
N ALA A 213 12.99 -28.47 7.48
CA ALA A 213 13.88 -28.14 8.60
C ALA A 213 15.13 -27.39 8.13
N ALA A 214 15.73 -27.77 7.00
CA ALA A 214 16.90 -27.07 6.45
C ALA A 214 16.60 -25.60 6.12
N ALA A 215 15.48 -25.33 5.46
CA ALA A 215 15.08 -23.97 5.10
C ALA A 215 14.64 -23.13 6.32
N ALA A 216 13.89 -23.73 7.26
CA ALA A 216 13.53 -23.08 8.52
C ALA A 216 14.77 -22.76 9.38
N HIS A 217 15.76 -23.66 9.38
CA HIS A 217 17.04 -23.41 10.05
C HIS A 217 17.80 -22.24 9.41
N LEU A 218 17.87 -22.18 8.08
CA LEU A 218 18.50 -21.06 7.36
C LEU A 218 17.83 -19.71 7.68
N ALA A 219 16.50 -19.68 7.75
CA ALA A 219 15.74 -18.50 8.16
C ALA A 219 16.04 -18.10 9.61
N ALA A 220 16.09 -19.07 10.53
CA ALA A 220 16.43 -18.84 11.93
C ALA A 220 17.88 -18.36 12.12
N GLU A 221 18.84 -18.84 11.31
CA GLU A 221 20.21 -18.30 11.30
C GLU A 221 20.24 -16.84 10.82
N TRP A 222 19.38 -16.47 9.86
CA TRP A 222 19.25 -15.06 9.47
C TRP A 222 18.75 -14.22 10.64
N VAL A 223 17.73 -14.67 11.38
CA VAL A 223 17.24 -13.96 12.57
C VAL A 223 18.36 -13.75 13.61
N ARG A 224 19.22 -14.76 13.84
CA ARG A 224 20.37 -14.64 14.75
C ARG A 224 21.39 -13.63 14.23
N TYR A 225 21.73 -13.69 12.94
CA TYR A 225 22.67 -12.78 12.31
C TYR A 225 22.16 -11.33 12.29
N ASP A 226 20.87 -11.17 11.99
CA ASP A 226 20.15 -9.90 11.98
C ASP A 226 20.17 -9.24 13.36
N ASN A 227 20.07 -10.04 14.43
CA ASN A 227 20.23 -9.61 15.82
C ASN A 227 19.32 -8.43 16.21
N GLY A 228 18.09 -8.41 15.67
CA GLY A 228 17.06 -7.43 15.97
C GLY A 228 17.19 -6.11 15.22
N ARG A 229 17.88 -6.09 14.07
CA ARG A 229 17.81 -4.97 13.11
C ARG A 229 16.44 -4.94 12.42
N THR A 230 15.81 -6.09 12.27
CA THR A 230 14.50 -6.26 11.62
C THR A 230 13.48 -6.86 12.58
N LYS A 231 12.30 -6.22 12.66
CA LYS A 231 11.17 -6.65 13.48
C LYS A 231 10.19 -7.54 12.72
N TYR A 232 9.98 -7.26 11.44
CA TYR A 232 8.95 -7.89 10.63
C TYR A 232 9.58 -8.86 9.64
N TRP A 233 9.07 -10.08 9.60
CA TRP A 233 9.58 -11.15 8.77
C TRP A 233 8.43 -11.82 8.01
N GLU A 234 8.68 -12.23 6.78
CA GLU A 234 7.71 -12.92 5.93
C GLU A 234 8.28 -14.28 5.53
N VAL A 235 7.42 -15.29 5.48
CA VAL A 235 7.82 -16.63 5.01
C VAL A 235 7.33 -16.80 3.57
N GLY A 236 8.24 -16.56 2.62
CA GLY A 236 8.03 -16.71 1.18
C GLY A 236 7.44 -15.49 0.49
N ASN A 237 7.30 -15.60 -0.85
CA ASN A 237 6.61 -14.63 -1.72
C ASN A 237 5.61 -15.36 -2.64
N GLU A 238 4.33 -14.92 -2.61
CA GLU A 238 3.21 -15.43 -3.42
C GLU A 238 3.24 -16.93 -3.70
N SER A 239 3.49 -17.75 -2.68
CA SER A 239 3.90 -19.15 -2.88
C SER A 239 2.82 -20.03 -3.52
N ASN A 240 1.59 -19.52 -3.67
CA ASN A 240 0.50 -20.11 -4.44
C ASN A 240 0.70 -20.02 -5.96
N GLY A 241 1.44 -19.01 -6.43
CA GLY A 241 1.51 -18.64 -7.84
C GLY A 241 2.28 -19.64 -8.68
N THR A 242 1.75 -19.96 -9.87
CA THR A 242 2.39 -20.86 -10.84
C THR A 242 3.74 -20.34 -11.37
N TRP A 243 4.02 -19.06 -11.18
CA TRP A 243 5.28 -18.40 -11.53
C TRP A 243 6.37 -18.53 -10.46
N GLN A 244 6.05 -19.03 -9.25
CA GLN A 244 7.02 -19.12 -8.16
C GLN A 244 7.89 -20.38 -8.26
N ALA A 245 9.18 -20.20 -7.95
CA ALA A 245 10.04 -21.33 -7.59
C ALA A 245 9.41 -22.12 -6.44
N GLY A 246 9.45 -23.45 -6.52
CA GLY A 246 8.87 -24.33 -5.50
C GLY A 246 7.35 -24.51 -5.58
N TYR A 247 6.65 -23.90 -6.56
CA TYR A 247 5.26 -24.25 -6.86
C TYR A 247 5.15 -25.73 -7.23
N ARG A 248 6.02 -26.18 -8.15
CA ARG A 248 6.21 -27.58 -8.54
C ARG A 248 7.61 -28.05 -8.13
N ILE A 249 7.72 -29.29 -7.68
CA ILE A 249 9.01 -29.94 -7.34
C ILE A 249 9.21 -31.26 -8.08
N ASP A 250 10.47 -31.67 -8.22
CA ASP A 250 10.85 -33.00 -8.73
C ASP A 250 10.78 -34.03 -7.60
N LEU A 251 9.77 -34.90 -7.65
CA LEU A 251 9.56 -35.94 -6.64
C LEU A 251 10.67 -36.99 -6.61
N SER A 252 11.50 -37.12 -7.66
CA SER A 252 12.63 -38.04 -7.65
C SER A 252 13.82 -37.54 -6.83
N GLN A 253 13.88 -36.22 -6.57
CA GLN A 253 14.94 -35.57 -5.81
C GLN A 253 14.51 -35.20 -4.38
N ASN A 254 13.20 -35.01 -4.18
CA ASN A 254 12.61 -34.77 -2.88
C ASN A 254 12.59 -36.06 -2.02
N LYS A 255 12.94 -35.95 -0.73
CA LYS A 255 13.14 -37.11 0.17
C LYS A 255 12.21 -37.14 1.38
N ASP A 256 11.30 -36.17 1.51
CA ASP A 256 10.38 -36.05 2.65
C ASP A 256 8.91 -36.29 2.26
N GLY A 257 8.67 -36.73 1.02
CA GLY A 257 7.34 -37.19 0.57
C GLY A 257 6.34 -36.06 0.35
N GLN A 258 6.82 -34.82 0.18
CA GLN A 258 5.96 -33.70 -0.17
C GLN A 258 5.23 -33.94 -1.50
N PRO A 259 4.00 -33.43 -1.66
CA PRO A 259 3.30 -33.50 -2.95
C PRO A 259 4.04 -32.68 -4.01
N GLN A 260 3.84 -33.03 -5.27
CA GLN A 260 4.48 -32.35 -6.39
C GLN A 260 4.12 -30.87 -6.47
N LEU A 261 2.85 -30.52 -6.25
CA LEU A 261 2.34 -29.15 -6.27
C LEU A 261 2.12 -28.63 -4.85
N ILE A 262 2.34 -27.33 -4.64
CA ILE A 262 2.02 -26.68 -3.36
C ILE A 262 0.52 -26.60 -3.13
N THR A 263 0.12 -26.59 -1.85
CA THR A 263 -1.22 -26.20 -1.41
C THR A 263 -1.12 -25.25 -0.21
N GLY A 264 -2.18 -24.48 0.07
CA GLY A 264 -2.20 -23.64 1.28
C GLY A 264 -2.05 -24.46 2.56
N GLU A 265 -2.56 -25.69 2.60
CA GLU A 265 -2.39 -26.59 3.74
C GLU A 265 -0.91 -26.98 3.94
N LEU A 266 -0.21 -27.33 2.85
CA LEU A 266 1.21 -27.66 2.91
C LEU A 266 2.03 -26.43 3.36
N TYR A 267 1.77 -25.27 2.76
CA TYR A 267 2.39 -24.01 3.17
C TYR A 267 2.17 -23.73 4.65
N GLY A 268 0.93 -23.83 5.15
CA GLY A 268 0.63 -23.58 6.55
C GLY A 268 1.31 -24.56 7.51
N ARG A 269 1.50 -25.83 7.12
CA ARG A 269 2.31 -26.77 7.92
C ARG A 269 3.77 -26.35 7.99
N HIS A 270 4.37 -25.99 6.87
CA HIS A 270 5.76 -25.54 6.83
C HIS A 270 5.94 -24.21 7.54
N PHE A 271 5.02 -23.26 7.35
CA PHE A 271 5.02 -21.95 8.01
C PHE A 271 5.20 -22.09 9.53
N LYS A 272 4.49 -23.04 10.17
CA LYS A 272 4.65 -23.30 11.60
C LYS A 272 6.08 -23.65 11.99
N VAL A 273 6.77 -24.45 11.17
CA VAL A 273 8.17 -24.85 11.41
C VAL A 273 9.10 -23.64 11.29
N PHE A 274 8.88 -22.80 10.28
CA PHE A 274 9.62 -21.54 10.11
C PHE A 274 9.38 -20.59 11.28
N ALA A 275 8.11 -20.29 11.59
CA ALA A 275 7.75 -19.36 12.65
C ALA A 275 8.32 -19.82 14.01
N ASP A 276 8.15 -21.10 14.39
CA ASP A 276 8.73 -21.65 15.62
C ASP A 276 10.26 -21.51 15.66
N SER A 277 10.95 -21.88 14.57
CA SER A 277 12.42 -21.80 14.50
C SER A 277 12.92 -20.35 14.60
N MET A 278 12.26 -19.43 13.89
CA MET A 278 12.60 -18.00 13.88
C MET A 278 12.32 -17.34 15.23
N HIS A 279 11.18 -17.62 15.87
CA HIS A 279 10.89 -17.11 17.21
C HIS A 279 11.86 -17.65 18.26
N LYS A 280 12.24 -18.94 18.19
CA LYS A 280 13.28 -19.50 19.07
C LYS A 280 14.62 -18.81 18.88
N ALA A 281 15.01 -18.53 17.64
CA ALA A 281 16.22 -17.78 17.33
C ALA A 281 16.19 -16.35 17.90
N ALA A 282 15.08 -15.63 17.74
CA ALA A 282 14.91 -14.29 18.31
C ALA A 282 14.92 -14.32 19.86
N ALA A 283 14.22 -15.28 20.46
CA ALA A 283 14.19 -15.45 21.92
C ALA A 283 15.59 -15.73 22.50
N ALA A 284 16.40 -16.55 21.81
CA ALA A 284 17.77 -16.84 22.23
C ALA A 284 18.70 -15.61 22.26
N THR A 285 18.37 -14.57 21.49
CA THR A 285 19.12 -13.29 21.46
C THR A 285 18.39 -12.16 22.19
N GLY A 286 17.29 -12.47 22.89
CA GLY A 286 16.47 -11.49 23.62
C GLY A 286 15.78 -10.46 22.72
N LYS A 287 15.52 -10.82 21.45
CA LYS A 287 14.84 -9.97 20.47
C LYS A 287 13.40 -10.41 20.27
N THR A 288 12.55 -9.46 19.91
CA THR A 288 11.17 -9.71 19.49
C THR A 288 11.08 -9.53 17.98
N ILE A 289 10.48 -10.51 17.32
CA ILE A 289 10.15 -10.46 15.90
C ILE A 289 8.69 -10.84 15.70
N PHE A 290 8.13 -10.46 14.56
CA PHE A 290 6.81 -10.85 14.08
C PHE A 290 6.94 -11.55 12.74
N VAL A 291 6.29 -12.69 12.55
CA VAL A 291 6.40 -13.54 11.36
C VAL A 291 5.05 -13.66 10.64
N GLY A 292 5.01 -13.26 9.37
CA GLY A 292 3.80 -13.13 8.57
C GLY A 292 3.56 -14.31 7.63
N ALA A 293 2.30 -14.75 7.56
CA ALA A 293 1.84 -15.81 6.65
C ALA A 293 1.08 -15.22 5.46
N GLN A 294 1.21 -15.87 4.30
CA GLN A 294 0.61 -15.41 3.05
C GLN A 294 -0.84 -15.82 2.89
N LEU A 295 -1.69 -14.85 2.55
CA LEU A 295 -3.05 -15.05 2.09
C LEU A 295 -3.23 -14.44 0.70
N LEU A 296 -4.18 -14.97 -0.05
CA LEU A 296 -4.75 -14.31 -1.22
C LEU A 296 -5.59 -13.12 -0.78
N GLU A 297 -5.51 -12.08 -1.58
CA GLU A 297 -6.16 -10.79 -1.39
C GLU A 297 -7.63 -10.83 -1.76
N LYS A 298 -8.07 -11.77 -2.60
CA LYS A 298 -9.45 -11.91 -3.06
C LYS A 298 -9.81 -13.38 -3.33
N PRO A 299 -11.10 -13.72 -3.49
CA PRO A 299 -11.51 -15.06 -3.90
C PRO A 299 -10.88 -15.44 -5.24
N ALA A 300 -10.34 -16.66 -5.32
CA ALA A 300 -9.85 -17.19 -6.57
C ALA A 300 -10.99 -17.30 -7.60
N ALA A 301 -10.72 -16.87 -8.84
CA ALA A 301 -11.61 -17.08 -9.96
C ALA A 301 -11.72 -18.58 -10.29
N THR A 302 -12.84 -18.98 -10.90
CA THR A 302 -13.13 -20.40 -11.19
C THR A 302 -12.13 -21.08 -12.12
N TRP A 303 -11.42 -20.32 -12.94
CA TRP A 303 -10.38 -20.80 -13.86
C TRP A 303 -8.98 -20.86 -13.22
N GLN A 304 -8.80 -20.29 -12.03
CA GLN A 304 -7.52 -20.36 -11.31
C GLN A 304 -7.29 -21.76 -10.72
N THR A 305 -6.05 -22.03 -10.32
CA THR A 305 -5.61 -23.35 -9.91
C THR A 305 -6.33 -23.86 -8.66
N GLN A 306 -6.36 -25.18 -8.46
CA GLN A 306 -6.86 -25.76 -7.21
C GLN A 306 -6.08 -25.25 -5.98
N THR A 307 -4.79 -24.96 -6.16
CA THR A 307 -3.93 -24.35 -5.15
C THR A 307 -4.49 -23.00 -4.72
N ASP A 308 -4.84 -22.11 -5.65
CA ASP A 308 -5.44 -20.81 -5.34
C ASP A 308 -6.81 -20.96 -4.67
N GLN A 309 -7.67 -21.82 -5.23
CA GLN A 309 -9.03 -22.04 -4.72
C GLN A 309 -9.08 -22.52 -3.27
N THR A 310 -8.01 -23.16 -2.79
CA THR A 310 -7.92 -23.71 -1.43
C THR A 310 -6.88 -23.01 -0.56
N TRP A 311 -6.21 -21.97 -1.07
CA TRP A 311 -5.05 -21.36 -0.42
C TRP A 311 -5.39 -20.84 0.97
N ASN A 312 -6.26 -19.82 1.08
CA ASN A 312 -6.58 -19.18 2.35
C ASN A 312 -7.13 -20.16 3.39
N THR A 313 -8.05 -21.03 2.99
CA THR A 313 -8.62 -22.05 3.88
C THR A 313 -7.53 -22.99 4.42
N GLY A 314 -6.62 -23.46 3.56
CA GLY A 314 -5.53 -24.35 3.94
C GLY A 314 -4.52 -23.67 4.87
N VAL A 315 -4.11 -22.43 4.53
CA VAL A 315 -3.16 -21.65 5.35
C VAL A 315 -3.77 -21.38 6.73
N LEU A 316 -5.00 -20.88 6.80
CA LEU A 316 -5.65 -20.50 8.05
C LEU A 316 -5.91 -21.70 8.96
N THR A 317 -6.35 -22.83 8.39
CA THR A 317 -6.56 -24.07 9.15
C THR A 317 -5.27 -24.56 9.82
N GLN A 318 -4.13 -24.42 9.14
CA GLN A 318 -2.86 -24.98 9.62
C GLN A 318 -2.05 -24.00 10.46
N ALA A 319 -2.03 -22.72 10.08
CA ALA A 319 -1.10 -21.70 10.57
C ALA A 319 -1.77 -20.42 11.06
N GLY A 320 -3.10 -20.28 10.94
CA GLY A 320 -3.79 -19.03 11.27
C GLY A 320 -3.46 -18.50 12.66
N ASN A 321 -3.41 -19.38 13.66
CA ASN A 321 -3.03 -19.01 15.03
C ASN A 321 -1.52 -18.82 15.25
N ALA A 322 -0.66 -19.41 14.41
CA ALA A 322 0.79 -19.32 14.54
C ALA A 322 1.39 -18.07 13.87
N ALA A 323 0.74 -17.49 12.86
CA ALA A 323 1.21 -16.28 12.19
C ALA A 323 1.05 -15.05 13.08
N ASP A 324 1.99 -14.11 13.15
CA ASP A 324 1.77 -12.87 13.90
C ASP A 324 0.93 -11.86 13.11
N PHE A 325 1.02 -11.90 11.78
CA PHE A 325 0.26 -11.06 10.86
C PHE A 325 -0.02 -11.81 9.55
N PHE A 326 -0.94 -11.27 8.76
CA PHE A 326 -1.24 -11.77 7.42
C PHE A 326 -0.66 -10.85 6.35
N ILE A 327 -0.15 -11.46 5.30
CA ILE A 327 0.43 -10.82 4.13
C ILE A 327 -0.53 -10.99 2.96
N VAL A 328 -0.83 -9.90 2.26
CA VAL A 328 -1.53 -9.91 0.98
C VAL A 328 -0.77 -9.03 -0.01
N HIS A 329 -0.87 -9.37 -1.29
CA HIS A 329 -0.32 -8.58 -2.39
C HIS A 329 -1.45 -8.13 -3.31
N SER A 330 -1.30 -6.97 -3.96
CA SER A 330 -2.31 -6.54 -4.92
C SER A 330 -1.76 -5.63 -6.00
N TYR A 331 -2.05 -6.00 -7.25
CA TYR A 331 -1.90 -5.12 -8.38
C TYR A 331 -3.30 -4.69 -8.83
N TYR A 332 -3.63 -3.43 -8.54
CA TYR A 332 -4.99 -2.93 -8.39
C TYR A 332 -5.83 -2.94 -9.67
N THR A 333 -5.21 -2.96 -10.84
CA THR A 333 -5.91 -2.87 -12.13
C THR A 333 -5.96 -4.23 -12.83
N PRO A 334 -6.88 -4.41 -13.80
CA PRO A 334 -6.87 -5.61 -14.64
C PRO A 334 -5.49 -5.87 -15.24
N TYR A 335 -5.11 -7.15 -15.27
CA TYR A 335 -3.79 -7.59 -15.71
C TYR A 335 -3.52 -7.15 -17.15
N GLU A 336 -2.40 -6.46 -17.37
CA GLU A 336 -1.87 -6.03 -18.68
C GLU A 336 -2.91 -5.38 -19.62
N THR A 337 -3.86 -4.66 -19.05
CA THR A 337 -4.89 -3.96 -19.82
C THR A 337 -4.50 -2.50 -20.01
N ASN A 338 -4.84 -1.93 -21.17
CA ASN A 338 -4.71 -0.49 -21.41
C ASN A 338 -5.83 0.30 -20.71
N SER A 339 -5.85 0.24 -19.38
CA SER A 339 -6.89 0.82 -18.55
C SER A 339 -6.87 2.35 -18.61
N SER A 340 -8.06 2.95 -18.58
CA SER A 340 -8.24 4.41 -18.57
C SER A 340 -7.91 5.02 -17.20
N PRO A 341 -7.66 6.35 -17.10
CA PRO A 341 -7.49 7.00 -15.80
C PRO A 341 -8.67 6.74 -14.84
N ALA A 342 -9.91 6.77 -15.32
CA ALA A 342 -11.08 6.52 -14.49
C ALA A 342 -11.09 5.11 -13.89
N GLU A 343 -10.74 4.10 -14.69
CA GLU A 343 -10.65 2.70 -14.25
C GLU A 343 -9.54 2.50 -13.23
N ILE A 344 -8.37 3.10 -13.47
CA ILE A 344 -7.22 3.04 -12.54
C ILE A 344 -7.60 3.71 -11.22
N LEU A 345 -8.10 4.95 -11.24
CA LEU A 345 -8.42 5.68 -10.01
C LEU A 345 -9.57 5.03 -9.22
N ALA A 346 -10.57 4.46 -9.90
CA ALA A 346 -11.66 3.75 -9.23
C ALA A 346 -11.19 2.51 -8.46
N SER A 347 -10.15 1.83 -8.97
CA SER A 347 -9.65 0.59 -8.36
C SER A 347 -9.12 0.78 -6.93
N ALA A 348 -8.61 1.97 -6.58
CA ALA A 348 -8.13 2.28 -5.24
C ALA A 348 -9.19 2.02 -4.16
N HIS A 349 -10.45 2.37 -4.43
CA HIS A 349 -11.57 2.14 -3.51
C HIS A 349 -12.00 0.68 -3.49
N SER A 350 -12.36 0.14 -4.66
CA SER A 350 -12.98 -1.19 -4.74
C SER A 350 -12.03 -2.28 -4.27
N VAL A 351 -10.79 -2.29 -4.77
CA VAL A 351 -9.84 -3.36 -4.47
C VAL A 351 -9.40 -3.30 -3.01
N THR A 352 -9.15 -2.11 -2.44
CA THR A 352 -8.78 -2.00 -1.02
C THR A 352 -9.87 -2.54 -0.09
N ALA A 353 -11.14 -2.19 -0.36
CA ALA A 353 -12.27 -2.67 0.43
C ALA A 353 -12.48 -4.18 0.26
N GLU A 354 -12.42 -4.68 -0.97
CA GLU A 354 -12.54 -6.11 -1.28
C GLU A 354 -11.47 -6.94 -0.56
N MET A 355 -10.23 -6.46 -0.50
CA MET A 355 -9.15 -7.15 0.21
C MET A 355 -9.45 -7.32 1.70
N MET A 356 -9.80 -6.23 2.39
CA MET A 356 -10.10 -6.29 3.82
C MET A 356 -11.33 -7.16 4.09
N GLN A 357 -12.37 -7.05 3.27
CA GLN A 357 -13.57 -7.88 3.37
C GLN A 357 -13.23 -9.37 3.17
N HIS A 358 -12.43 -9.70 2.16
CA HIS A 358 -12.06 -11.07 1.85
C HIS A 358 -11.26 -11.72 2.98
N VAL A 359 -10.21 -11.05 3.46
CA VAL A 359 -9.38 -11.56 4.56
C VAL A 359 -10.21 -11.72 5.83
N THR A 360 -11.05 -10.72 6.16
CA THR A 360 -11.94 -10.77 7.34
C THR A 360 -12.90 -11.95 7.24
N ALA A 361 -13.50 -12.19 6.08
CA ALA A 361 -14.38 -13.34 5.85
C ALA A 361 -13.61 -14.67 5.96
N ALA A 362 -12.41 -14.75 5.40
CA ALA A 362 -11.58 -15.95 5.44
C ALA A 362 -11.20 -16.33 6.88
N VAL A 363 -10.73 -15.39 7.70
CA VAL A 363 -10.36 -15.66 9.10
C VAL A 363 -11.59 -16.01 9.94
N THR A 364 -12.72 -15.34 9.70
CA THR A 364 -14.00 -15.64 10.38
C THR A 364 -14.46 -17.07 10.08
N ASN A 365 -14.45 -17.46 8.81
CA ASN A 365 -14.85 -18.80 8.37
C ASN A 365 -13.93 -19.90 8.92
N ALA A 366 -12.65 -19.59 9.12
CA ALA A 366 -11.68 -20.51 9.71
C ALA A 366 -11.68 -20.53 11.25
N GLY A 367 -12.48 -19.67 11.90
CA GLY A 367 -12.46 -19.53 13.37
C GLY A 367 -11.15 -18.96 13.92
N VAL A 368 -10.40 -18.22 13.09
CA VAL A 368 -9.13 -17.59 13.43
C VAL A 368 -9.38 -16.11 13.79
N PRO A 369 -8.85 -15.59 14.91
CA PRO A 369 -8.95 -14.17 15.22
C PRO A 369 -8.28 -13.32 14.13
N MET A 370 -8.86 -12.15 13.82
CA MET A 370 -8.18 -11.18 12.97
C MET A 370 -6.84 -10.78 13.58
N LYS A 371 -5.83 -10.69 12.73
CA LYS A 371 -4.45 -10.28 13.05
C LYS A 371 -4.08 -9.06 12.20
N PRO A 372 -2.96 -8.39 12.49
CA PRO A 372 -2.49 -7.31 11.64
C PRO A 372 -2.44 -7.74 10.17
N LEU A 373 -2.90 -6.87 9.27
CA LEU A 373 -2.90 -7.09 7.84
C LEU A 373 -1.88 -6.15 7.19
N ALA A 374 -0.97 -6.74 6.42
CA ALA A 374 0.11 -6.05 5.74
C ALA A 374 -0.03 -6.24 4.21
N LEU A 375 -0.18 -5.14 3.47
CA LEU A 375 -0.16 -5.13 2.00
C LEU A 375 1.29 -4.96 1.52
N THR A 376 2.08 -6.01 1.62
CA THR A 376 3.55 -5.89 1.55
C THR A 376 4.09 -5.77 0.13
N GLU A 377 3.23 -5.93 -0.87
CA GLU A 377 3.52 -5.65 -2.27
C GLU A 377 2.27 -5.11 -2.98
N TRP A 378 2.37 -3.90 -3.54
CA TRP A 378 1.28 -3.36 -4.36
C TRP A 378 1.73 -2.36 -5.43
N ASN A 379 1.02 -2.36 -6.56
CA ASN A 379 1.07 -1.33 -7.61
C ASN A 379 -0.16 -1.47 -8.54
N ILE A 380 -0.07 -1.04 -9.80
CA ILE A 380 -1.04 -1.30 -10.87
C ILE A 380 -0.46 -2.26 -11.90
N PHE A 381 -1.29 -2.96 -12.66
CA PHE A 381 -0.90 -3.76 -13.83
C PHE A 381 -1.33 -3.16 -15.17
N ALA A 382 -1.85 -1.94 -15.19
CA ALA A 382 -2.25 -1.28 -16.43
C ALA A 382 -1.00 -0.95 -17.28
N THR A 383 -1.04 -1.32 -18.56
CA THR A 383 0.09 -1.21 -19.49
C THR A 383 -0.31 -0.57 -20.82
N GLY A 384 0.68 -0.24 -21.65
CA GLY A 384 0.49 0.19 -23.05
C GLY A 384 0.40 1.70 -23.28
N SER A 385 0.22 2.50 -22.23
CA SER A 385 0.16 3.96 -22.26
C SER A 385 1.08 4.64 -21.23
N GLN A 386 2.15 3.95 -20.78
CA GLN A 386 3.08 4.42 -19.75
C GLN A 386 2.41 4.70 -18.39
N GLN A 387 1.31 3.99 -18.08
CA GLN A 387 0.48 4.29 -16.90
C GLN A 387 1.27 4.18 -15.60
N MET A 388 2.14 3.17 -15.46
CA MET A 388 2.89 2.87 -14.23
C MET A 388 3.84 4.00 -13.81
N VAL A 389 4.38 4.73 -14.79
CA VAL A 389 5.32 5.85 -14.61
C VAL A 389 4.66 7.24 -14.75
N SER A 390 3.33 7.30 -14.75
CA SER A 390 2.58 8.54 -14.99
C SER A 390 2.06 9.22 -13.72
N GLN A 391 1.60 10.46 -13.85
CA GLN A 391 0.89 11.20 -12.81
C GLN A 391 -0.36 10.43 -12.30
N VAL A 392 -1.06 9.68 -13.16
CA VAL A 392 -2.22 8.88 -12.73
C VAL A 392 -1.81 7.80 -11.73
N SER A 393 -0.65 7.16 -11.92
CA SER A 393 -0.07 6.23 -10.94
C SER A 393 0.23 6.93 -9.61
N GLY A 394 0.66 8.19 -9.65
CA GLY A 394 0.86 9.01 -8.44
C GLY A 394 -0.43 9.38 -7.72
N ILE A 395 -1.47 9.80 -8.46
CA ILE A 395 -2.80 10.08 -7.90
C ILE A 395 -3.39 8.81 -7.29
N HIS A 396 -3.31 7.69 -8.03
CA HIS A 396 -3.74 6.38 -7.56
C HIS A 396 -3.02 5.97 -6.27
N ALA A 397 -1.70 6.17 -6.18
CA ALA A 397 -0.93 5.83 -4.98
C ALA A 397 -1.40 6.61 -3.73
N VAL A 398 -1.74 7.89 -3.89
CA VAL A 398 -2.35 8.69 -2.81
C VAL A 398 -3.71 8.15 -2.40
N MET A 399 -4.55 7.83 -3.39
CA MET A 399 -5.87 7.24 -3.12
C MET A 399 -5.76 5.89 -2.41
N VAL A 400 -4.86 5.00 -2.85
CA VAL A 400 -4.61 3.71 -2.19
C VAL A 400 -4.23 3.91 -0.72
N LEU A 401 -3.24 4.76 -0.42
CA LEU A 401 -2.87 5.00 0.98
C LEU A 401 -4.02 5.59 1.81
N GLY A 402 -4.79 6.50 1.22
CA GLY A 402 -6.00 7.04 1.84
C GLY A 402 -7.07 5.99 2.14
N GLU A 403 -7.30 5.06 1.21
CA GLU A 403 -8.24 3.94 1.38
C GLU A 403 -7.71 2.87 2.34
N LEU A 404 -6.40 2.64 2.41
CA LEU A 404 -5.78 1.76 3.41
C LEU A 404 -5.96 2.30 4.83
N LEU A 405 -5.91 3.62 5.01
CA LEU A 405 -6.24 4.28 6.29
C LEU A 405 -7.70 4.07 6.67
N LYS A 406 -8.64 4.26 5.73
CA LYS A 406 -10.07 4.02 5.94
C LYS A 406 -10.36 2.56 6.29
N ASN A 407 -9.69 1.64 5.63
CA ASN A 407 -9.83 0.20 5.83
C ASN A 407 -8.90 -0.36 6.92
N LYS A 408 -8.18 0.50 7.65
CA LYS A 408 -7.38 0.14 8.84
C LYS A 408 -6.34 -0.95 8.57
N PHE A 409 -5.59 -0.84 7.48
CA PHE A 409 -4.40 -1.67 7.25
C PHE A 409 -3.27 -1.27 8.20
N GLY A 410 -2.47 -2.25 8.64
CA GLY A 410 -1.36 -2.00 9.56
C GLY A 410 -0.08 -1.56 8.86
N MET A 411 0.17 -2.09 7.67
CA MET A 411 1.42 -1.87 6.94
C MET A 411 1.14 -1.97 5.43
N ALA A 412 1.87 -1.21 4.62
CA ALA A 412 1.88 -1.41 3.19
C ALA A 412 3.27 -1.09 2.59
N SER A 413 3.64 -1.79 1.53
CA SER A 413 4.88 -1.53 0.78
C SER A 413 4.64 -1.50 -0.72
N ARG A 414 4.80 -0.33 -1.34
CA ARG A 414 4.62 -0.17 -2.79
C ARG A 414 5.75 -0.86 -3.55
N TRP A 415 5.42 -1.68 -4.53
CA TRP A 415 6.35 -2.22 -5.53
C TRP A 415 6.73 -1.14 -6.53
N ASP A 416 7.97 -0.71 -6.72
CA ASP A 416 9.20 -0.89 -5.95
C ASP A 416 10.08 0.38 -6.10
N LEU A 417 11.28 0.41 -5.49
CA LEU A 417 12.18 1.57 -5.56
C LEU A 417 12.70 1.82 -6.99
N ALA A 418 13.07 0.79 -7.75
CA ALA A 418 13.35 0.89 -9.19
C ALA A 418 13.16 -0.46 -9.85
N ASN A 419 12.69 -0.47 -11.09
CA ASN A 419 12.50 -1.68 -11.88
C ASN A 419 13.18 -1.52 -13.25
N SER A 420 13.06 -2.52 -14.12
CA SER A 420 13.59 -2.47 -15.47
C SER A 420 12.68 -1.68 -16.41
N TRP A 421 13.24 -0.77 -17.20
CA TRP A 421 12.46 -0.05 -18.21
C TRP A 421 11.85 -0.98 -19.26
N ASN A 422 10.53 -0.95 -19.38
CA ASN A 422 9.77 -1.62 -20.42
C ASN A 422 8.77 -0.66 -21.09
N ASN A 423 9.29 0.37 -21.75
CA ASN A 423 8.48 1.39 -22.45
C ASN A 423 7.40 2.03 -21.55
N GLY A 424 7.75 2.31 -20.29
CA GLY A 424 6.84 2.88 -19.29
C GLY A 424 5.92 1.87 -18.58
N ASN A 425 5.97 0.58 -18.92
CA ASN A 425 5.43 -0.51 -18.10
C ASN A 425 6.44 -0.86 -16.99
N ASP A 426 6.74 0.13 -16.16
CA ASP A 426 7.81 0.09 -15.18
C ASP A 426 7.27 0.65 -13.85
N HIS A 427 7.31 -0.17 -12.82
CA HIS A 427 6.78 0.14 -11.49
C HIS A 427 7.68 1.05 -10.65
N GLY A 428 8.93 1.21 -11.05
CA GLY A 428 9.99 1.83 -10.27
C GLY A 428 9.66 3.26 -9.88
N LEU A 429 9.80 3.56 -8.59
CA LEU A 429 9.67 4.90 -8.04
C LEU A 429 10.77 5.85 -8.55
N PHE A 430 11.94 5.29 -8.83
CA PHE A 430 13.11 5.96 -9.39
C PHE A 430 13.51 5.31 -10.73
N SER A 431 13.95 6.12 -11.68
CA SER A 431 14.47 5.63 -12.96
C SER A 431 15.84 4.96 -12.80
N GLN A 432 16.19 3.97 -13.65
CA GLN A 432 17.56 3.46 -13.74
C GLN A 432 18.42 4.16 -14.79
N GLY A 433 17.88 5.19 -15.46
CA GLY A 433 18.64 6.04 -16.38
C GLY A 433 18.75 5.48 -17.80
N GLU A 434 17.77 4.68 -18.22
CA GLU A 434 17.76 4.05 -19.54
C GLU A 434 17.60 5.12 -20.63
N GLY A 435 18.57 5.21 -21.55
CA GLY A 435 18.58 6.23 -22.60
C GLY A 435 17.32 6.26 -23.48
N ALA A 436 16.64 5.13 -23.66
CA ALA A 436 15.38 5.05 -24.40
C ALA A 436 14.22 5.79 -23.72
N SER A 437 14.26 5.95 -22.40
CA SER A 437 13.23 6.66 -21.63
C SER A 437 13.44 8.18 -21.60
N GLY A 438 14.68 8.64 -21.83
CA GLY A 438 15.13 10.02 -21.62
C GLY A 438 15.30 10.40 -20.14
N GLU A 439 15.17 9.46 -19.22
CA GLU A 439 15.24 9.69 -17.77
C GLU A 439 16.69 9.66 -17.27
N ALA A 440 17.01 10.53 -16.31
CA ALA A 440 18.27 10.44 -15.60
C ALA A 440 18.22 9.35 -14.53
N LYS A 441 19.35 8.66 -14.31
CA LYS A 441 19.44 7.62 -13.28
C LYS A 441 19.11 8.19 -11.90
N TRP A 442 18.24 7.49 -11.18
CA TRP A 442 17.67 7.86 -9.88
C TRP A 442 16.79 9.11 -9.87
N ALA A 443 16.42 9.66 -11.03
CA ALA A 443 15.40 10.69 -11.10
C ALA A 443 14.08 10.15 -10.53
N PRO A 444 13.41 10.89 -9.63
CA PRO A 444 12.10 10.48 -9.13
C PRO A 444 11.03 10.51 -10.22
N ARG A 445 10.20 9.47 -10.26
CA ARG A 445 9.04 9.38 -11.14
C ARG A 445 7.79 9.96 -10.46
N PRO A 446 6.69 10.23 -11.20
CA PRO A 446 5.54 10.94 -10.66
C PRO A 446 5.06 10.47 -9.29
N ALA A 447 4.89 9.15 -9.08
CA ALA A 447 4.42 8.61 -7.80
C ALA A 447 5.25 9.08 -6.59
N PHE A 448 6.56 9.35 -6.74
CA PHE A 448 7.39 9.89 -5.68
C PHE A 448 6.86 11.23 -5.17
N TYR A 449 6.57 12.17 -6.06
CA TYR A 449 6.16 13.53 -5.67
C TYR A 449 4.81 13.51 -4.97
N TYR A 450 3.85 12.73 -5.49
CA TYR A 450 2.54 12.58 -4.88
C TYR A 450 2.64 11.95 -3.48
N LEU A 451 3.42 10.88 -3.32
CA LEU A 451 3.66 10.25 -2.02
C LEU A 451 4.38 11.17 -1.04
N TYR A 452 5.40 11.91 -1.50
CA TYR A 452 6.17 12.85 -0.69
C TYR A 452 5.26 13.94 -0.10
N PHE A 453 4.50 14.65 -0.92
CA PHE A 453 3.65 15.74 -0.45
C PHE A 453 2.41 15.25 0.31
N PHE A 454 1.90 14.06 -0.02
CA PHE A 454 0.88 13.41 0.81
C PHE A 454 1.38 13.19 2.23
N GLN A 455 2.51 12.51 2.40
CA GLN A 455 3.09 12.22 3.72
C GLN A 455 3.52 13.50 4.46
N HIS A 456 4.02 14.50 3.75
CA HIS A 456 4.46 15.76 4.33
C HIS A 456 3.32 16.58 4.96
N CYS A 457 2.11 16.49 4.41
CA CYS A 457 0.93 17.18 4.94
C CYS A 457 0.07 16.29 5.86
N LEU A 458 0.33 14.99 5.94
CA LEU A 458 -0.49 14.05 6.70
C LEU A 458 -0.19 14.11 8.20
N GLY A 459 -1.24 14.26 9.01
CA GLY A 459 -1.18 14.19 10.47
C GLY A 459 -0.90 12.77 10.99
N ASP A 460 -1.19 12.55 12.27
CA ASP A 460 -0.97 11.27 12.97
C ASP A 460 -2.28 10.53 13.33
N ARG A 461 -3.42 11.17 13.10
CA ARG A 461 -4.77 10.61 13.36
C ARG A 461 -5.68 10.83 12.16
N PHE A 462 -6.18 9.76 11.56
CA PHE A 462 -7.10 9.82 10.42
C PHE A 462 -8.52 10.14 10.90
N ILE A 463 -9.22 11.03 10.19
CA ILE A 463 -10.59 11.48 10.53
C ILE A 463 -11.51 11.34 9.33
N ASN A 464 -12.82 11.43 9.57
CA ASN A 464 -13.80 11.39 8.50
C ASN A 464 -13.83 12.70 7.70
N SER A 465 -14.11 12.57 6.41
CA SER A 465 -14.47 13.69 5.55
C SER A 465 -15.63 13.31 4.63
N THR A 466 -16.40 14.31 4.20
CA THR A 466 -17.54 14.11 3.30
C THR A 466 -17.50 15.14 2.19
N VAL A 467 -17.66 14.68 0.95
CA VAL A 467 -17.70 15.53 -0.24
C VAL A 467 -19.14 15.72 -0.70
N SER A 468 -19.48 16.92 -1.13
CA SER A 468 -20.77 17.28 -1.72
C SER A 468 -20.57 18.21 -2.92
N GLY A 469 -21.43 18.09 -3.94
CA GLY A 469 -21.36 18.91 -5.16
C GLY A 469 -20.55 18.30 -6.32
N SER A 470 -19.73 17.26 -6.09
CA SER A 470 -19.05 16.52 -7.16
C SER A 470 -18.70 15.09 -6.72
N ALA A 471 -18.90 14.11 -7.62
CA ALA A 471 -18.47 12.71 -7.44
C ALA A 471 -17.03 12.48 -7.94
N ASP A 472 -16.45 13.47 -8.61
CA ASP A 472 -15.07 13.41 -9.11
C ASP A 472 -14.05 13.86 -8.06
N VAL A 473 -14.52 14.40 -6.94
CA VAL A 473 -13.67 14.82 -5.83
C VAL A 473 -13.65 13.77 -4.73
N GLU A 474 -12.45 13.34 -4.36
CA GLU A 474 -12.22 12.51 -3.17
C GLU A 474 -11.47 13.32 -2.11
N SER A 475 -11.62 12.92 -0.85
CA SER A 475 -10.93 13.56 0.28
C SER A 475 -10.42 12.55 1.30
N TYR A 476 -9.25 12.84 1.85
CA TYR A 476 -8.59 12.07 2.91
C TYR A 476 -8.11 13.04 3.98
N ALA A 477 -8.69 12.97 5.18
CA ALA A 477 -8.48 13.97 6.22
C ALA A 477 -7.76 13.38 7.44
N SER A 478 -6.98 14.21 8.12
CA SER A 478 -6.30 13.83 9.35
C SER A 478 -6.16 15.02 10.29
N THR A 479 -5.79 14.76 11.53
CA THR A 479 -5.37 15.78 12.50
C THR A 479 -3.93 15.53 12.93
N PHE A 480 -3.23 16.62 13.20
CA PHE A 480 -2.00 16.58 13.97
C PHE A 480 -2.31 16.51 15.46
N SER A 481 -1.44 15.89 16.23
CA SER A 481 -1.48 15.94 17.70
C SER A 481 -1.27 17.36 18.24
N SER A 482 -0.61 18.24 17.48
CA SER A 482 -0.58 19.68 17.76
C SER A 482 -1.93 20.36 17.56
N GLY A 483 -2.89 19.79 16.82
CA GLY A 483 -4.29 20.23 16.75
C GLY A 483 -4.72 20.85 15.41
N GLU A 484 -3.81 21.00 14.46
CA GLU A 484 -4.12 21.38 13.08
C GLU A 484 -4.88 20.25 12.37
N VAL A 485 -5.68 20.61 11.38
CA VAL A 485 -6.37 19.67 10.50
C VAL A 485 -5.65 19.66 9.15
N ALA A 486 -5.48 18.47 8.58
CA ALA A 486 -4.98 18.28 7.23
C ALA A 486 -6.00 17.59 6.34
N VAL A 487 -5.95 17.89 5.06
CA VAL A 487 -6.73 17.18 4.04
C VAL A 487 -5.93 17.08 2.74
N THR A 488 -6.03 15.91 2.13
CA THR A 488 -5.66 15.70 0.73
C THR A 488 -6.92 15.62 -0.10
N LEU A 489 -7.01 16.46 -1.12
CA LEU A 489 -8.12 16.57 -2.06
C LEU A 489 -7.66 16.03 -3.41
N VAL A 490 -8.39 15.09 -3.96
CA VAL A 490 -8.10 14.49 -5.28
C VAL A 490 -9.22 14.88 -6.23
N ASN A 491 -8.87 15.41 -7.40
CA ASN A 491 -9.81 15.68 -8.48
C ASN A 491 -9.56 14.70 -9.63
N LYS A 492 -10.52 13.79 -9.84
CA LYS A 492 -10.49 12.77 -10.89
C LYS A 492 -10.97 13.30 -12.26
N SER A 493 -11.56 14.51 -12.30
CA SER A 493 -12.13 15.08 -13.52
C SER A 493 -11.09 15.79 -14.40
N ALA A 494 -11.42 15.97 -15.67
CA ALA A 494 -10.61 16.72 -16.64
C ALA A 494 -10.71 18.25 -16.52
N ALA A 495 -11.50 18.77 -15.57
CA ALA A 495 -11.63 20.20 -15.29
C ALA A 495 -11.17 20.49 -13.87
N ALA A 496 -10.60 21.68 -13.63
CA ALA A 496 -10.27 22.11 -12.27
C ALA A 496 -11.55 22.26 -11.43
N GLN A 497 -11.46 21.96 -10.13
CA GLN A 497 -12.57 22.04 -9.19
C GLN A 497 -12.25 23.08 -8.12
N ASP A 498 -13.15 24.05 -7.93
CA ASP A 498 -13.06 25.01 -6.83
C ASP A 498 -13.79 24.44 -5.61
N ILE A 499 -13.06 24.25 -4.52
CA ILE A 499 -13.51 23.56 -3.31
C ILE A 499 -13.53 24.51 -2.12
N GLN A 500 -14.65 24.49 -1.37
CA GLN A 500 -14.77 25.07 -0.04
C GLN A 500 -14.60 23.99 1.02
N LEU A 501 -13.84 24.29 2.07
CA LEU A 501 -13.81 23.45 3.27
C LEU A 501 -14.82 23.94 4.31
N SER A 502 -15.49 22.98 4.92
CA SER A 502 -16.28 23.12 6.14
C SER A 502 -15.71 22.21 7.22
N PHE A 503 -15.98 22.53 8.49
CA PHE A 503 -15.37 21.81 9.61
C PHE A 503 -16.43 21.46 10.65
N LYS A 504 -16.26 20.31 11.31
CA LYS A 504 -16.94 19.94 12.56
C LYS A 504 -15.89 19.74 13.63
N ASN A 505 -16.16 20.29 14.83
CA ASN A 505 -15.26 20.22 15.99
C ASN A 505 -13.83 20.74 15.70
N PHE A 506 -13.73 21.80 14.89
CA PHE A 506 -12.46 22.47 14.60
C PHE A 506 -12.72 23.93 14.27
N ILE A 507 -11.90 24.82 14.81
CA ILE A 507 -11.93 26.25 14.52
C ILE A 507 -10.65 26.58 13.77
N ALA A 508 -10.79 26.91 12.48
CA ALA A 508 -9.67 27.35 11.68
C ALA A 508 -9.01 28.60 12.29
N GLY A 509 -7.68 28.56 12.31
CA GLY A 509 -6.78 29.63 12.71
C GLY A 509 -6.75 30.75 11.67
N SER A 510 -5.63 31.46 11.60
CA SER A 510 -5.51 32.62 10.71
C SER A 510 -5.24 32.23 9.27
N ARG A 511 -4.62 31.07 9.02
CA ARG A 511 -4.11 30.67 7.70
C ARG A 511 -4.26 29.17 7.40
N TYR A 512 -4.01 28.83 6.15
CA TYR A 512 -3.85 27.47 5.66
C TYR A 512 -2.74 27.42 4.61
N TYR A 513 -2.19 26.23 4.40
CA TYR A 513 -0.98 25.98 3.61
C TYR A 513 -1.21 24.78 2.72
N TRP A 514 -0.88 24.86 1.43
CA TRP A 514 -1.06 23.73 0.53
C TRP A 514 0.00 23.59 -0.55
N TYR A 515 0.14 22.36 -1.02
CA TYR A 515 0.86 22.02 -2.25
C TYR A 515 -0.15 21.55 -3.29
N GLU A 516 -0.06 22.10 -4.48
CA GLU A 516 -0.84 21.72 -5.65
C GLU A 516 0.02 20.83 -6.55
N LEU A 517 -0.47 19.64 -6.89
CA LEU A 517 0.18 18.69 -7.78
C LEU A 517 -0.69 18.43 -9.02
N ALA A 518 -0.07 18.48 -10.20
CA ALA A 518 -0.72 18.17 -11.46
C ALA A 518 0.25 17.49 -12.44
N GLY A 519 -0.29 16.77 -13.42
CA GLY A 519 0.48 16.31 -14.58
C GLY A 519 0.79 17.42 -15.58
N GLY A 520 1.68 17.14 -16.52
CA GLY A 520 1.73 17.86 -17.79
C GLY A 520 0.54 17.54 -18.69
N ALA A 521 0.61 17.91 -19.97
CA ALA A 521 -0.46 17.64 -20.92
C ALA A 521 -0.69 16.12 -21.14
N GLY A 522 -1.95 15.75 -21.44
CA GLY A 522 -2.35 14.38 -21.74
C GLY A 522 -2.86 13.58 -20.54
N ASN A 523 -3.29 12.34 -20.79
CA ASN A 523 -3.93 11.50 -19.77
C ASN A 523 -2.91 10.81 -18.84
N PHE A 524 -1.72 10.49 -19.33
CA PHE A 524 -0.67 9.76 -18.62
C PHE A 524 0.67 10.50 -18.71
N SER A 525 0.71 11.72 -18.17
CA SER A 525 1.93 12.53 -18.19
C SER A 525 3.00 11.97 -17.25
N ARG A 526 4.24 11.90 -17.72
CA ARG A 526 5.42 11.59 -16.90
C ARG A 526 6.00 12.84 -16.21
N LYS A 527 5.44 14.02 -16.50
CA LYS A 527 5.77 15.30 -15.88
C LYS A 527 4.89 15.54 -14.66
N VAL A 528 5.47 16.07 -13.59
CA VAL A 528 4.76 16.58 -12.42
C VAL A 528 5.08 18.06 -12.23
N LEU A 529 4.02 18.84 -12.05
CA LEU A 529 4.08 20.21 -11.56
C LEU A 529 3.72 20.20 -10.07
N VAL A 530 4.51 20.89 -9.25
CA VAL A 530 4.20 21.19 -7.85
C VAL A 530 4.20 22.69 -7.67
N ASN A 531 3.06 23.28 -7.29
CA ASN A 531 2.89 24.73 -7.20
C ASN A 531 3.30 25.43 -8.52
N GLY A 532 2.91 24.82 -9.65
CA GLY A 532 3.28 25.26 -10.99
C GLY A 532 4.76 25.04 -11.38
N GLN A 533 5.62 24.57 -10.47
CA GLN A 533 7.04 24.31 -10.72
C GLN A 533 7.25 22.87 -11.17
N GLY A 534 8.04 22.66 -12.22
CA GLY A 534 8.37 21.33 -12.71
C GLY A 534 9.67 21.33 -13.52
N PRO A 535 10.03 20.18 -14.11
CA PRO A 535 11.22 20.10 -14.95
C PRO A 535 11.01 20.90 -16.24
N ALA A 536 12.12 21.30 -16.87
CA ALA A 536 12.07 21.93 -18.18
C ALA A 536 11.48 20.98 -19.25
N GLY A 537 11.81 19.68 -19.15
CA GLY A 537 11.32 18.64 -20.06
C GLY A 537 9.96 18.04 -19.67
N GLU A 538 9.66 16.88 -20.26
CA GLU A 538 8.38 16.17 -20.14
C GLU A 538 8.38 15.04 -19.10
N ILE A 539 9.45 14.90 -18.31
CA ILE A 539 9.64 13.78 -17.39
C ILE A 539 10.20 14.28 -16.06
N GLY A 540 9.66 13.74 -14.97
CA GLY A 540 10.07 14.06 -13.60
C GLY A 540 9.27 15.22 -13.02
N GLY A 541 9.73 15.72 -11.88
CA GLY A 541 9.15 16.85 -11.16
C GLY A 541 10.23 17.89 -10.81
N PRO A 542 9.90 18.88 -9.96
CA PRO A 542 10.87 19.90 -9.56
C PRO A 542 12.03 19.27 -8.78
N GLU A 543 13.27 19.55 -9.19
CA GLU A 543 14.48 19.04 -8.52
C GLU A 543 14.59 19.52 -7.06
N ASN A 544 14.11 20.72 -6.78
CA ASN A 544 14.10 21.35 -5.47
C ASN A 544 12.82 21.08 -4.66
N TYR A 545 12.09 19.99 -4.95
CA TYR A 545 10.80 19.66 -4.31
C TYR A 545 10.80 19.82 -2.78
N ALA A 546 11.88 19.42 -2.10
CA ALA A 546 11.98 19.48 -0.63
C ALA A 546 12.11 20.91 -0.07
N ALA A 547 12.48 21.89 -0.90
CA ALA A 547 12.62 23.30 -0.53
C ALA A 547 11.45 24.16 -1.03
N LEU A 548 10.47 23.57 -1.71
CA LEU A 548 9.29 24.30 -2.18
C LEU A 548 8.49 24.81 -1.00
N LYS A 549 8.17 26.09 -1.04
CA LYS A 549 7.24 26.71 -0.09
C LYS A 549 5.82 26.30 -0.45
N PRO A 550 4.97 25.99 0.55
CA PRO A 550 3.55 25.82 0.29
C PRO A 550 2.95 27.15 -0.17
N TYR A 551 1.92 27.08 -0.99
CA TYR A 551 1.00 28.19 -1.15
C TYR A 551 0.26 28.43 0.16
N SER A 552 -0.16 29.67 0.40
CA SER A 552 -0.91 30.04 1.60
C SER A 552 -1.85 31.21 1.35
N ALA A 553 -2.95 31.23 2.10
CA ALA A 553 -3.93 32.30 2.13
C ALA A 553 -4.51 32.47 3.54
N ALA A 554 -5.13 33.63 3.79
CA ALA A 554 -5.84 33.89 5.04
C ALA A 554 -7.18 33.11 5.10
N ALA A 555 -7.49 32.52 6.26
CA ALA A 555 -8.72 31.77 6.48
C ALA A 555 -9.94 32.66 6.83
N ALA A 556 -9.75 33.97 6.99
CA ALA A 556 -10.79 34.92 7.42
C ALA A 556 -12.04 34.93 6.52
N ASN A 557 -11.87 34.63 5.23
CA ASN A 557 -12.96 34.59 4.24
C ASN A 557 -13.41 33.16 3.91
N GLY A 558 -13.15 32.23 4.83
CA GLY A 558 -13.30 30.79 4.64
C GLY A 558 -12.05 30.17 4.00
N VAL A 559 -11.98 28.83 4.05
CA VAL A 559 -10.89 28.06 3.47
C VAL A 559 -11.33 27.53 2.09
N ARG A 560 -10.77 28.10 1.02
CA ARG A 560 -11.04 27.69 -0.37
C ARG A 560 -9.75 27.39 -1.12
N VAL A 561 -9.81 26.42 -2.01
CA VAL A 561 -8.68 26.06 -2.89
C VAL A 561 -9.18 25.57 -4.24
N LYS A 562 -8.40 25.81 -5.28
CA LYS A 562 -8.60 25.19 -6.59
C LYS A 562 -7.79 23.90 -6.65
N VAL A 563 -8.44 22.79 -7.00
CA VAL A 563 -7.75 21.53 -7.29
C VAL A 563 -7.65 21.38 -8.81
N PRO A 564 -6.45 21.23 -9.39
CA PRO A 564 -6.29 21.08 -10.84
C PRO A 564 -7.07 19.92 -11.41
N ALA A 565 -7.35 19.97 -12.72
CA ALA A 565 -7.83 18.81 -13.47
C ALA A 565 -6.86 17.64 -13.30
N MET A 566 -7.36 16.44 -13.00
CA MET A 566 -6.54 15.25 -12.76
C MET A 566 -5.36 15.56 -11.83
N GLY A 567 -5.67 16.20 -10.69
CA GLY A 567 -4.70 16.79 -9.79
C GLY A 567 -5.01 16.52 -8.33
N VAL A 568 -4.04 16.85 -7.48
CA VAL A 568 -4.11 16.65 -6.03
C VAL A 568 -3.71 17.93 -5.32
N VAL A 569 -4.41 18.25 -4.23
CA VAL A 569 -3.98 19.28 -3.28
C VAL A 569 -3.76 18.62 -1.93
N CYS A 570 -2.56 18.76 -1.37
CA CYS A 570 -2.24 18.37 0.00
C CYS A 570 -2.17 19.62 0.87
N MET A 571 -2.98 19.71 1.92
CA MET A 571 -3.20 20.95 2.67
C MET A 571 -3.21 20.73 4.18
N VAL A 572 -2.71 21.72 4.92
CA VAL A 572 -2.82 21.85 6.38
C VAL A 572 -3.49 23.19 6.71
N ILE A 573 -4.42 23.17 7.66
CA ILE A 573 -5.19 24.32 8.14
C ILE A 573 -4.78 24.57 9.59
N ASP A 574 -4.35 25.80 9.88
CA ASP A 574 -3.99 26.18 11.25
C ASP A 574 -5.18 26.03 12.18
N LYS A 575 -4.91 25.73 13.44
CA LYS A 575 -5.88 25.83 14.53
C LYS A 575 -5.93 27.25 15.10
N ARG A 576 -7.04 27.61 15.75
CA ARG A 576 -7.16 28.84 16.56
C ARG A 576 -6.63 28.66 17.98
#